data_AF-A0A9P3ZI50-F1
#
_entry.id   AF-A0A9P3ZI50-F1
#
_cell.length_a   1.000
_cell.length_b   1.000
_cell.length_c   1.000
_cell.angle_alpha   90.00
_cell.angle_beta   90.00
_cell.angle_gamma   90.00
#
_symmetry.space_group_name_H-M   'P 1'
#
loop_
_entity.id
_entity.type
_entity.pdbx_description
1 polymer ?
#
loop_
_entity_poly.entity_id
_entity_poly.type
_entity_poly.pdbx_seq_one_letter_code
_entity_poly.pdbx_strand_id
1 'polypeptide(L)'
;MKRIIFLLLGACLCACGRYGCGVPAGYEPLLDAALAGCPRADSLRQLLRQTPREQREGMAFLIAHMPRGDRDTMRLDLLRENVEYAYRARRDYPWTRALPDSVFLNEVLPYAAVDEVRDSWRADFYPRFARRVALCRDIRAAIDSVNRNIAADVGVEYNTAREKTNQSPAESMRQHMASCTGLSVLLVDALRAAGIPARFAGTPAWHDDRGNHSWVEVWIGGRWYFTEYYPSGLDHAWFLSDAGRALDDRTHGIFAVSFRPTGDWFPMVWNERSRDVHGVDVSQRYRDLYASYEQALVAQGRHTTVTFVMYDSAAHEGRSDARVAANVDVFCGAEQMGGGRTAGPRQDMNDALRFLLEKGKSYTFRYENARGETTEVTAEVGDAPLTVTGYMR
;
A
#
# COMPACT_ATOMS: atom_id res chain seq x y z
N MET A 1 47.57 -60.26 7.04
CA MET A 1 46.16 -59.82 6.92
C MET A 1 46.14 -58.32 6.62
N LYS A 2 45.85 -57.95 5.37
CA LYS A 2 45.76 -56.54 4.91
C LYS A 2 44.39 -55.97 5.29
N ARG A 3 44.35 -54.87 6.05
CA ARG A 3 43.13 -54.08 6.25
C ARG A 3 43.27 -52.79 5.44
N ILE A 4 42.55 -52.76 4.32
CA ILE A 4 42.37 -51.56 3.49
C ILE A 4 41.25 -50.76 4.13
N ILE A 5 41.55 -49.57 4.64
CA ILE A 5 40.57 -48.59 5.11
C ILE A 5 40.16 -47.77 3.89
N PHE A 6 38.95 -47.99 3.39
CA PHE A 6 38.32 -47.11 2.40
C PHE A 6 37.75 -45.88 3.12
N LEU A 7 38.43 -44.74 2.96
CA LEU A 7 37.88 -43.42 3.25
C LEU A 7 36.88 -43.05 2.14
N LEU A 8 35.58 -43.16 2.44
CA LEU A 8 34.52 -42.59 1.62
C LEU A 8 34.50 -41.07 1.84
N LEU A 9 35.23 -40.33 1.01
CA LEU A 9 35.01 -38.90 0.83
C LEU A 9 33.68 -38.74 0.06
N GLY A 10 32.60 -38.49 0.78
CA GLY A 10 31.33 -38.07 0.19
C GLY A 10 31.47 -36.66 -0.38
N ALA A 11 31.88 -36.56 -1.64
CA ALA A 11 31.76 -35.32 -2.40
C ALA A 11 30.28 -35.04 -2.62
N CYS A 12 29.69 -34.18 -1.80
CA CYS A 12 28.38 -33.59 -2.05
C CYS A 12 28.55 -32.62 -3.25
N LEU A 13 28.56 -33.19 -4.46
CA LEU A 13 28.42 -32.45 -5.71
C LEU A 13 27.04 -31.78 -5.65
N CYS A 14 27.00 -30.54 -5.17
CA CYS A 14 25.87 -29.66 -5.42
C CYS A 14 25.75 -29.56 -6.93
N ALA A 15 24.84 -30.32 -7.53
CA ALA A 15 24.57 -30.24 -8.96
C ALA A 15 24.19 -28.78 -9.27
N CYS A 16 25.10 -28.03 -9.91
CA CYS A 16 24.74 -26.72 -10.40
C CYS A 16 23.78 -26.93 -11.56
N GLY A 17 22.57 -26.36 -11.43
CA GLY A 17 21.60 -26.32 -12.51
C GLY A 17 22.07 -25.47 -13.70
N ARG A 18 21.23 -25.35 -14.73
CA ARG A 18 21.53 -24.62 -15.98
C ARG A 18 21.93 -23.16 -15.72
N TYR A 19 21.37 -22.55 -14.68
CA TYR A 19 21.61 -21.17 -14.29
C TYR A 19 22.72 -21.01 -13.22
N GLY A 20 23.41 -22.10 -12.89
CA GLY A 20 24.51 -22.13 -11.93
C GLY A 20 24.08 -22.38 -10.49
N CYS A 21 25.05 -22.70 -9.64
CA CYS A 21 24.80 -22.97 -8.23
C CYS A 21 24.19 -21.76 -7.49
N GLY A 22 23.23 -22.00 -6.58
CA GLY A 22 22.55 -20.94 -5.83
C GLY A 22 21.25 -20.44 -6.48
N VAL A 23 20.90 -20.94 -7.68
CA VAL A 23 19.56 -20.79 -8.26
C VAL A 23 18.75 -22.04 -7.94
N PRO A 24 17.62 -21.95 -7.21
CA PRO A 24 16.76 -23.10 -6.97
C PRO A 24 16.22 -23.70 -8.27
N ALA A 25 16.15 -25.03 -8.35
CA ALA A 25 15.72 -25.75 -9.55
C ALA A 25 14.32 -25.34 -10.06
N GLY A 26 13.43 -24.93 -9.15
CA GLY A 26 12.09 -24.44 -9.50
C GLY A 26 12.07 -23.18 -10.38
N TYR A 27 13.16 -22.38 -10.39
CA TYR A 27 13.26 -21.21 -11.24
C TYR A 27 13.74 -21.50 -12.66
N GLU A 28 14.33 -22.66 -12.95
CA GLU A 28 14.85 -22.96 -14.30
C GLU A 28 13.79 -22.82 -15.41
N PRO A 29 12.60 -23.45 -15.32
CA PRO A 29 11.57 -23.29 -16.34
C PRO A 29 11.03 -21.85 -16.40
N LEU A 30 10.99 -21.14 -15.27
CA LEU A 30 10.53 -19.75 -15.21
C LEU A 30 11.52 -18.80 -15.91
N LEU A 31 12.82 -19.00 -15.67
CA LEU A 31 13.88 -18.26 -16.32
C LEU A 31 13.97 -18.58 -17.81
N ASP A 32 13.79 -19.84 -18.20
CA ASP A 32 13.73 -20.23 -19.62
C ASP A 32 12.58 -19.50 -20.32
N ALA A 33 11.38 -19.46 -19.72
CA ALA A 33 10.24 -18.73 -20.24
C ALA A 33 10.48 -17.21 -20.26
N ALA A 34 11.03 -16.64 -19.19
CA ALA A 34 11.30 -15.21 -19.09
C ALA A 34 12.40 -14.77 -20.07
N LEU A 35 13.39 -15.60 -20.38
CA LEU A 35 14.49 -15.24 -21.28
C LEU A 35 14.21 -15.60 -22.75
N ALA A 36 13.16 -16.39 -23.02
CA ALA A 36 12.72 -16.70 -24.38
C ALA A 36 12.30 -15.42 -25.13
N GLY A 37 12.96 -15.12 -26.24
CA GLY A 37 12.68 -13.93 -27.05
C GLY A 37 13.06 -12.60 -26.39
N CYS A 38 13.75 -12.60 -25.24
CA CYS A 38 14.27 -11.38 -24.63
C CYS A 38 15.49 -10.88 -25.40
N PRO A 39 15.51 -9.62 -25.91
CA PRO A 39 16.63 -9.07 -26.70
C PRO A 39 17.99 -9.05 -25.98
N ARG A 40 17.97 -9.12 -24.64
CA ARG A 40 19.14 -9.02 -23.76
C ARG A 40 19.29 -10.21 -22.81
N ALA A 41 18.79 -11.37 -23.25
CA ALA A 41 18.81 -12.60 -22.45
C ALA A 41 20.22 -12.94 -21.94
N ASP A 42 21.25 -12.79 -22.77
CA ASP A 42 22.62 -13.10 -22.37
C ASP A 42 23.17 -12.16 -21.31
N SER A 43 22.81 -10.87 -21.36
CA SER A 43 23.18 -9.91 -20.33
C SER A 43 22.50 -10.22 -18.99
N LEU A 44 21.25 -10.68 -19.00
CA LEU A 44 20.54 -11.13 -17.79
C LEU A 44 21.12 -12.43 -17.23
N ARG A 45 21.49 -13.39 -18.09
CA ARG A 45 22.23 -14.60 -17.67
C ARG A 45 23.59 -14.27 -17.07
N GLN A 46 24.30 -13.32 -17.67
CA GLN A 46 25.58 -12.85 -17.14
C GLN A 46 25.41 -12.16 -15.79
N LEU A 47 24.40 -11.29 -15.65
CA LEU A 47 24.05 -10.65 -14.38
C LEU A 47 23.81 -11.71 -13.30
N LEU A 48 22.94 -12.69 -13.56
CA LEU A 48 22.64 -13.78 -12.63
C LEU A 48 23.88 -14.60 -12.22
N ARG A 49 24.79 -14.88 -13.17
CA ARG A 49 26.06 -15.56 -12.87
C ARG A 49 27.00 -14.71 -12.01
N GLN A 50 27.02 -13.40 -12.23
CA GLN A 50 27.84 -12.45 -11.48
C GLN A 50 27.25 -12.11 -10.09
N THR A 51 25.95 -12.31 -9.88
CA THR A 51 25.31 -12.16 -8.57
C THR A 51 25.94 -13.12 -7.55
N PRO A 52 26.26 -12.66 -6.32
CA PRO A 52 26.76 -13.51 -5.23
C PRO A 52 25.84 -14.70 -4.98
N ARG A 53 26.42 -15.87 -4.65
CA ARG A 53 25.68 -17.14 -4.61
C ARG A 53 24.44 -17.07 -3.73
N GLU A 54 24.54 -16.44 -2.57
CA GLU A 54 23.47 -16.26 -1.60
C GLU A 54 22.36 -15.30 -2.05
N GLN A 55 22.59 -14.50 -3.10
CA GLN A 55 21.63 -13.54 -3.67
C GLN A 55 21.03 -14.01 -5.01
N ARG A 56 21.52 -15.12 -5.56
CA ARG A 56 21.10 -15.63 -6.88
C ARG A 56 19.64 -16.03 -6.93
N GLU A 57 19.07 -16.53 -5.83
CA GLU A 57 17.63 -16.80 -5.75
C GLU A 57 16.81 -15.52 -5.95
N GLY A 58 17.15 -14.43 -5.26
CA GLY A 58 16.44 -13.15 -5.43
C GLY A 58 16.60 -12.57 -6.82
N MET A 59 17.81 -12.63 -7.40
CA MET A 59 18.00 -12.21 -8.80
C MET A 59 17.19 -13.08 -9.77
N ALA A 60 17.13 -14.40 -9.54
CA ALA A 60 16.33 -15.31 -10.35
C ALA A 60 14.82 -15.01 -10.21
N PHE A 61 14.34 -14.75 -8.99
CA PHE A 61 12.96 -14.36 -8.73
C PHE A 61 12.57 -13.09 -9.49
N LEU A 62 13.42 -12.05 -9.45
CA LEU A 62 13.17 -10.80 -10.17
C LEU A 62 13.14 -11.05 -11.69
N ILE A 63 14.13 -11.74 -12.26
CA ILE A 63 14.16 -12.00 -13.71
C ILE A 63 12.95 -12.84 -14.16
N ALA A 64 12.52 -13.79 -13.33
CA ALA A 64 11.39 -14.68 -13.63
C ALA A 64 10.03 -13.97 -13.60
N HIS A 65 9.88 -12.90 -12.82
CA HIS A 65 8.57 -12.29 -12.53
C HIS A 65 8.46 -10.81 -12.89
N MET A 66 9.57 -10.14 -13.23
CA MET A 66 9.53 -8.73 -13.61
C MET A 66 8.72 -8.50 -14.90
N PRO A 67 8.06 -7.34 -15.04
CA PRO A 67 7.37 -6.96 -16.27
C PRO A 67 8.28 -7.02 -17.49
N ARG A 68 7.71 -7.37 -18.65
CA ARG A 68 8.46 -7.46 -19.91
C ARG A 68 9.21 -6.16 -20.24
N GLY A 69 8.59 -5.01 -20.01
CA GLY A 69 9.22 -3.70 -20.23
C GLY A 69 10.50 -3.55 -19.42
N ASP A 70 10.46 -3.89 -18.12
CA ASP A 70 11.62 -3.81 -17.24
C ASP A 70 12.69 -4.83 -17.64
N ARG A 71 12.29 -6.07 -17.93
CA ARG A 71 13.20 -7.14 -18.39
C ARG A 71 14.00 -6.70 -19.62
N ASP A 72 13.33 -6.06 -20.57
CA ASP A 72 13.91 -5.71 -21.87
C ASP A 72 14.68 -4.37 -21.81
N THR A 73 14.39 -3.46 -20.86
CA THR A 73 14.93 -2.08 -20.87
C THR A 73 15.61 -1.61 -19.59
N MET A 74 15.25 -2.11 -18.40
CA MET A 74 15.76 -1.62 -17.11
C MET A 74 17.28 -1.76 -17.03
N ARG A 75 18.00 -0.79 -16.47
CA ARG A 75 19.46 -0.87 -16.38
C ARG A 75 19.89 -2.03 -15.45
N LEU A 76 20.90 -2.80 -15.87
CA LEU A 76 21.37 -3.99 -15.12
C LEU A 76 22.01 -3.63 -13.78
N ASP A 77 22.65 -2.48 -13.69
CA ASP A 77 23.25 -1.97 -12.45
C ASP A 77 22.18 -1.59 -11.42
N LEU A 78 21.06 -1.03 -11.86
CA LEU A 78 19.92 -0.77 -10.99
C LEU A 78 19.34 -2.06 -10.39
N LEU A 79 19.20 -3.12 -11.20
CA LEU A 79 18.79 -4.45 -10.70
C LEU A 79 19.81 -5.02 -9.70
N ARG A 80 21.10 -4.92 -10.01
CA ARG A 80 22.18 -5.40 -9.13
C ARG A 80 22.15 -4.68 -7.78
N GLU A 81 22.09 -3.35 -7.81
CA GLU A 81 22.03 -2.50 -6.62
C GLU A 81 20.81 -2.81 -5.76
N ASN A 82 19.63 -2.96 -6.37
CA ASN A 82 18.41 -3.31 -5.64
C ASN A 82 18.57 -4.64 -4.88
N VAL A 83 19.07 -5.68 -5.55
CA VAL A 83 19.31 -6.99 -4.92
C VAL A 83 20.35 -6.86 -3.79
N GLU A 84 21.44 -6.15 -4.02
CA GLU A 84 22.48 -5.95 -3.00
C GLU A 84 21.91 -5.30 -1.73
N TYR A 85 21.16 -4.20 -1.86
CA TYR A 85 20.57 -3.51 -0.71
C TYR A 85 19.44 -4.30 -0.05
N ALA A 86 18.62 -5.05 -0.80
CA ALA A 86 17.59 -5.91 -0.22
C ALA A 86 18.21 -7.03 0.64
N TYR A 87 19.27 -7.68 0.15
CA TYR A 87 19.99 -8.71 0.92
C TYR A 87 20.83 -8.12 2.05
N ARG A 88 21.31 -6.89 1.91
CA ARG A 88 21.91 -6.13 3.01
C ARG A 88 20.88 -5.90 4.12
N ALA A 89 19.68 -5.43 3.82
CA ALA A 89 18.60 -5.30 4.80
C ALA A 89 18.23 -6.65 5.45
N ARG A 90 18.22 -7.74 4.66
CA ARG A 90 17.98 -9.10 5.17
C ARG A 90 19.02 -9.57 6.18
N ARG A 91 20.28 -9.20 5.95
CA ARG A 91 21.37 -9.49 6.88
C ARG A 91 21.33 -8.55 8.09
N ASP A 92 21.17 -7.26 7.87
CA ASP A 92 21.41 -6.26 8.92
C ASP A 92 20.26 -6.22 9.95
N TYR A 93 19.02 -6.55 9.56
CA TYR A 93 17.84 -6.45 10.43
C TYR A 93 17.30 -7.81 10.91
N PRO A 94 17.09 -8.01 12.24
CA PRO A 94 16.58 -9.27 12.79
C PRO A 94 15.21 -9.68 12.26
N TRP A 95 14.28 -8.72 12.11
CA TRP A 95 12.93 -8.99 11.60
C TRP A 95 12.95 -9.47 10.15
N THR A 96 13.82 -8.88 9.31
CA THR A 96 13.95 -9.25 7.90
C THR A 96 14.58 -10.64 7.75
N ARG A 97 15.58 -10.95 8.59
CA ARG A 97 16.22 -12.28 8.60
C ARG A 97 15.23 -13.39 8.97
N ALA A 98 14.27 -13.09 9.85
CA ALA A 98 13.26 -14.03 10.29
C ALA A 98 12.13 -14.27 9.27
N LEU A 99 12.05 -13.49 8.19
CA LEU A 99 11.01 -13.66 7.17
C LEU A 99 11.19 -14.99 6.41
N PRO A 100 10.08 -15.69 6.12
CA PRO A 100 10.07 -16.75 5.11
C PRO A 100 10.60 -16.20 3.77
N ASP A 101 11.33 -17.02 3.01
CA ASP A 101 11.86 -16.62 1.70
C ASP A 101 10.76 -16.09 0.77
N SER A 102 9.59 -16.73 0.75
CA SER A 102 8.45 -16.29 -0.05
C SER A 102 7.99 -14.86 0.27
N VAL A 103 8.01 -14.46 1.55
CA VAL A 103 7.63 -13.11 1.98
C VAL A 103 8.75 -12.12 1.66
N PHE A 104 10.01 -12.47 1.91
CA PHE A 104 11.14 -11.61 1.56
C PHE A 104 11.19 -11.30 0.05
N LEU A 105 11.07 -12.34 -0.78
CA LEU A 105 11.12 -12.22 -2.24
C LEU A 105 9.96 -11.39 -2.79
N ASN A 106 8.75 -11.55 -2.27
CA ASN A 106 7.58 -10.86 -2.82
C ASN A 106 7.33 -9.47 -2.22
N GLU A 107 7.76 -9.21 -0.97
CA GLU A 107 7.32 -8.03 -0.22
C GLU A 107 8.47 -7.10 0.22
N VAL A 108 9.73 -7.55 0.18
CA VAL A 108 10.91 -6.74 0.54
C VAL A 108 11.81 -6.49 -0.67
N LEU A 109 12.11 -7.53 -1.43
CA LEU A 109 13.03 -7.51 -2.58
C LEU A 109 12.58 -6.64 -3.78
N PRO A 110 11.28 -6.51 -4.12
CA PRO A 110 10.88 -5.81 -5.34
C PRO A 110 11.41 -4.38 -5.43
N TYR A 111 11.81 -3.98 -6.63
CA TYR A 111 12.36 -2.65 -6.92
C TYR A 111 11.30 -1.61 -7.26
N ALA A 112 10.02 -2.00 -7.29
CA ALA A 112 8.89 -1.14 -7.61
C ALA A 112 7.64 -1.59 -6.84
N ALA A 113 6.72 -0.67 -6.64
CA ALA A 113 5.39 -0.89 -6.08
C ALA A 113 4.34 -1.12 -7.19
N VAL A 114 4.36 -0.30 -8.25
CA VAL A 114 3.45 -0.32 -9.40
C VAL A 114 4.24 -0.13 -10.71
N ASP A 115 3.77 0.72 -11.62
CA ASP A 115 4.41 1.07 -12.88
C ASP A 115 5.16 2.42 -12.84
N GLU A 116 5.56 2.90 -11.66
CA GLU A 116 6.36 4.11 -11.49
C GLU A 116 7.72 4.03 -12.20
N VAL A 117 8.35 5.17 -12.47
CA VAL A 117 9.68 5.19 -13.12
C VAL A 117 10.71 4.47 -12.25
N ARG A 118 11.57 3.65 -12.89
CA ARG A 118 12.56 2.82 -12.20
C ARG A 118 13.77 3.67 -11.79
N ASP A 119 13.79 4.08 -10.54
CA ASP A 119 14.87 4.88 -9.95
C ASP A 119 15.75 4.08 -8.98
N SER A 120 16.95 4.59 -8.72
CA SER A 120 17.91 4.10 -7.71
C SER A 120 17.49 4.50 -6.27
N TRP A 121 16.20 4.35 -5.95
CA TRP A 121 15.64 4.78 -4.67
C TRP A 121 16.24 4.02 -3.49
N ARG A 122 16.52 2.72 -3.66
CA ARG A 122 16.93 1.87 -2.52
C ARG A 122 18.29 2.26 -1.97
N ALA A 123 19.22 2.70 -2.82
CA ALA A 123 20.53 3.18 -2.39
C ALA A 123 20.47 4.47 -1.58
N ASP A 124 19.54 5.39 -1.93
CA ASP A 124 19.30 6.61 -1.15
C ASP A 124 18.50 6.32 0.13
N PHE A 125 17.49 5.46 0.06
CA PHE A 125 16.56 5.21 1.17
C PHE A 125 17.19 4.33 2.26
N TYR A 126 18.08 3.39 1.90
CA TYR A 126 18.72 2.52 2.87
C TYR A 126 19.40 3.29 4.02
N PRO A 127 20.36 4.21 3.77
CA PRO A 127 20.97 4.98 4.85
C PRO A 127 19.98 5.90 5.58
N ARG A 128 19.00 6.49 4.88
CA ARG A 128 17.98 7.37 5.48
C ARG A 128 17.17 6.67 6.55
N PHE A 129 16.72 5.44 6.27
CA PHE A 129 15.85 4.70 7.20
C PHE A 129 16.63 3.75 8.11
N ALA A 130 17.85 3.34 7.76
CA ALA A 130 18.74 2.61 8.67
C ALA A 130 18.97 3.39 9.98
N ARG A 131 19.19 4.71 9.91
CA ARG A 131 19.32 5.56 11.12
C ARG A 131 18.01 5.65 11.92
N ARG A 132 16.85 5.52 11.27
CA ARG A 132 15.53 5.58 11.94
C ARG A 132 15.22 4.28 12.68
N VAL A 133 15.70 3.14 12.17
CA VAL A 133 15.43 1.83 12.76
C VAL A 133 16.58 1.27 13.60
N ALA A 134 17.69 2.02 13.74
CA ALA A 134 18.90 1.56 14.44
C ALA A 134 18.67 1.10 15.89
N LEU A 135 17.69 1.67 16.59
CA LEU A 135 17.34 1.33 17.98
C LEU A 135 16.09 0.45 18.10
N CYS A 136 15.45 0.11 16.98
CA CYS A 136 14.26 -0.72 16.96
C CYS A 136 14.65 -2.18 17.24
N ARG A 137 13.91 -2.82 18.15
CA ARG A 137 14.17 -4.22 18.55
C ARG A 137 13.26 -5.22 17.83
N ASP A 138 12.15 -4.74 17.28
CA ASP A 138 11.16 -5.52 16.57
C ASP A 138 10.58 -4.74 15.38
N ILE A 139 9.84 -5.47 14.54
CA ILE A 139 9.26 -4.94 13.30
C ILE A 139 8.20 -3.86 13.55
N ARG A 140 7.44 -3.92 14.66
CA ARG A 140 6.41 -2.91 14.96
C ARG A 140 7.06 -1.59 15.29
N ALA A 141 8.07 -1.60 16.16
CA ALA A 141 8.86 -0.42 16.46
C ALA A 141 9.55 0.15 15.21
N ALA A 142 10.01 -0.71 14.29
CA ALA A 142 10.60 -0.29 13.03
C ALA A 142 9.58 0.40 12.10
N ILE A 143 8.39 -0.19 11.93
CA ILE A 143 7.28 0.39 11.17
C ILE A 143 6.90 1.75 11.74
N ASP A 144 6.63 1.84 13.05
CA ASP A 144 6.26 3.09 13.71
C ASP A 144 7.35 4.17 13.57
N SER A 145 8.62 3.77 13.56
CA SER A 145 9.73 4.70 13.35
C SER A 145 9.77 5.23 11.91
N VAL A 146 9.65 4.36 10.91
CA VAL A 146 9.61 4.78 9.49
C VAL A 146 8.40 5.67 9.24
N ASN A 147 7.20 5.22 9.61
CA ASN A 147 5.94 5.94 9.40
C ASN A 147 5.96 7.36 10.02
N ARG A 148 6.51 7.54 11.23
CA ARG A 148 6.57 8.87 11.88
C ARG A 148 7.62 9.81 11.28
N ASN A 149 8.64 9.29 10.60
CA ASN A 149 9.78 10.08 10.16
C ASN A 149 9.84 10.26 8.64
N ILE A 150 9.06 9.51 7.87
CA ILE A 150 9.13 9.54 6.41
C ILE A 150 8.93 10.95 5.85
N ALA A 151 7.89 11.68 6.28
CA ALA A 151 7.60 13.03 5.79
C ALA A 151 8.78 13.98 5.97
N ALA A 152 9.42 13.96 7.15
CA ALA A 152 10.60 14.76 7.43
C ALA A 152 11.84 14.31 6.64
N ASP A 153 11.95 13.02 6.33
CA ASP A 153 13.13 12.44 5.68
C ASP A 153 13.12 12.56 4.16
N VAL A 154 11.93 12.62 3.55
CA VAL A 154 11.78 12.78 2.09
C VAL A 154 11.32 14.18 1.70
N GLY A 155 10.70 14.93 2.61
CA GLY A 155 10.26 16.32 2.38
C GLY A 155 9.16 16.45 1.33
N VAL A 156 8.20 15.52 1.33
CA VAL A 156 7.09 15.47 0.37
C VAL A 156 5.76 15.59 1.11
N GLU A 157 4.90 16.49 0.63
CA GLU A 157 3.56 16.69 1.18
C GLU A 157 2.48 16.29 0.17
N TYR A 158 1.28 16.00 0.68
CA TYR A 158 0.13 15.70 -0.17
C TYR A 158 -0.26 16.90 -1.04
N ASN A 159 -0.32 16.68 -2.35
CA ASN A 159 -0.84 17.67 -3.31
C ASN A 159 -1.32 16.97 -4.60
N THR A 160 -2.47 17.39 -5.12
CA THR A 160 -3.02 16.92 -6.40
C THR A 160 -2.51 17.70 -7.62
N ALA A 161 -1.76 18.78 -7.44
CA ALA A 161 -1.12 19.57 -8.50
C ALA A 161 0.23 19.01 -9.02
N ARG A 162 0.55 17.77 -8.65
CA ARG A 162 1.72 16.99 -9.10
C ARG A 162 1.73 16.69 -10.60
N GLU A 163 2.93 16.45 -11.16
CA GLU A 163 3.14 16.23 -12.61
C GLU A 163 2.42 14.99 -13.19
N LYS A 164 2.27 13.92 -12.40
CA LYS A 164 1.55 12.68 -12.78
C LYS A 164 1.14 11.88 -11.55
N THR A 165 0.24 10.91 -11.70
CA THR A 165 -0.29 10.14 -10.55
C THR A 165 0.70 9.13 -9.97
N ASN A 166 1.43 8.39 -10.81
CA ASN A 166 2.36 7.31 -10.43
C ASN A 166 3.81 7.78 -10.35
N GLN A 167 4.05 8.88 -9.61
CA GLN A 167 5.40 9.40 -9.39
C GLN A 167 6.30 8.36 -8.71
N SER A 168 7.54 8.27 -9.18
CA SER A 168 8.61 7.57 -8.48
C SER A 168 9.12 8.38 -7.28
N PRO A 169 9.93 7.77 -6.38
CA PRO A 169 10.52 8.50 -5.26
C PRO A 169 11.27 9.76 -5.67
N ALA A 170 12.09 9.70 -6.74
CA ALA A 170 12.87 10.86 -7.17
C ALA A 170 11.97 11.97 -7.73
N GLU A 171 10.89 11.62 -8.43
CA GLU A 171 9.92 12.57 -8.98
C GLU A 171 9.13 13.29 -7.88
N SER A 172 8.66 12.55 -6.86
CA SER A 172 7.96 13.12 -5.70
C SER A 172 8.87 14.01 -4.86
N MET A 173 10.08 13.55 -4.55
CA MET A 173 11.05 14.33 -3.76
C MET A 173 11.52 15.59 -4.50
N ARG A 174 11.68 15.54 -5.83
CA ARG A 174 12.02 16.70 -6.65
C ARG A 174 10.96 17.80 -6.58
N GLN A 175 9.68 17.42 -6.54
CA GLN A 175 8.57 18.39 -6.53
C GLN A 175 8.12 18.78 -5.11
N HIS A 176 8.63 18.11 -4.08
CA HIS A 176 8.13 18.21 -2.71
C HIS A 176 6.62 17.93 -2.60
N MET A 177 6.05 17.20 -3.56
CA MET A 177 4.60 16.98 -3.63
C MET A 177 4.22 15.67 -4.33
N ALA A 178 3.19 15.02 -3.82
CA ALA A 178 2.59 13.82 -4.42
C ALA A 178 1.13 13.62 -3.99
N SER A 179 0.33 12.89 -4.77
CA SER A 179 -0.99 12.40 -4.32
C SER A 179 -0.86 11.09 -3.51
N CYS A 180 -1.97 10.53 -3.02
CA CYS A 180 -2.02 9.28 -2.25
C CYS A 180 -1.22 8.13 -2.90
N THR A 181 -1.25 8.02 -4.23
CA THR A 181 -0.44 7.07 -5.00
C THR A 181 1.07 7.28 -4.80
N GLY A 182 1.60 8.47 -5.09
CA GLY A 182 3.05 8.73 -4.94
C GLY A 182 3.53 8.67 -3.48
N LEU A 183 2.70 9.12 -2.53
CA LEU A 183 2.99 8.97 -1.10
C LEU A 183 3.04 7.49 -0.67
N SER A 184 2.17 6.64 -1.23
CA SER A 184 2.17 5.21 -0.97
C SER A 184 3.39 4.52 -1.58
N VAL A 185 3.83 4.92 -2.79
CA VAL A 185 5.08 4.45 -3.39
C VAL A 185 6.27 4.79 -2.48
N LEU A 186 6.39 6.06 -2.05
CA LEU A 186 7.43 6.50 -1.11
C LEU A 186 7.45 5.66 0.18
N LEU A 187 6.27 5.40 0.75
CA LEU A 187 6.17 4.65 1.99
C LEU A 187 6.52 3.16 1.81
N VAL A 188 6.07 2.52 0.73
CA VAL A 188 6.47 1.14 0.40
C VAL A 188 7.99 1.06 0.28
N ASP A 189 8.62 1.98 -0.44
CA ASP A 189 10.07 1.98 -0.66
C ASP A 189 10.84 2.25 0.64
N ALA A 190 10.37 3.18 1.47
CA ALA A 190 10.97 3.46 2.78
C ALA A 190 10.93 2.22 3.70
N LEU A 191 9.78 1.55 3.77
CA LEU A 191 9.61 0.33 4.56
C LEU A 191 10.50 -0.80 4.02
N ARG A 192 10.51 -1.02 2.70
CA ARG A 192 11.36 -2.05 2.06
C ARG A 192 12.85 -1.78 2.23
N ALA A 193 13.28 -0.52 2.23
CA ALA A 193 14.66 -0.12 2.53
C ALA A 193 15.06 -0.49 3.98
N ALA A 194 14.13 -0.40 4.92
CA ALA A 194 14.28 -0.88 6.30
C ALA A 194 14.02 -2.40 6.47
N GLY A 195 13.88 -3.14 5.36
CA GLY A 195 13.64 -4.58 5.37
C GLY A 195 12.24 -4.99 5.86
N ILE A 196 11.31 -4.05 5.96
CA ILE A 196 9.93 -4.32 6.35
C ILE A 196 9.17 -4.81 5.10
N PRO A 197 8.50 -5.98 5.15
CA PRO A 197 7.68 -6.48 4.04
C PRO A 197 6.46 -5.58 3.86
N ALA A 198 6.36 -4.94 2.71
CA ALA A 198 5.34 -3.95 2.42
C ALA A 198 4.85 -4.05 0.97
N ARG A 199 3.58 -3.71 0.76
CA ARG A 199 2.95 -3.65 -0.57
C ARG A 199 1.97 -2.49 -0.68
N PHE A 200 1.78 -2.04 -1.91
CA PHE A 200 0.78 -1.04 -2.28
C PHE A 200 -0.62 -1.66 -2.27
N ALA A 201 -1.60 -0.93 -1.76
CA ALA A 201 -3.01 -1.30 -1.83
C ALA A 201 -3.86 -0.07 -2.20
N GLY A 202 -5.06 -0.31 -2.70
CA GLY A 202 -5.95 0.78 -3.06
C GLY A 202 -7.29 0.35 -3.62
N THR A 203 -8.20 1.31 -3.73
CA THR A 203 -9.45 1.20 -4.47
C THR A 203 -9.45 2.17 -5.66
N PRO A 204 -9.96 1.77 -6.84
CA PRO A 204 -10.16 2.69 -7.97
C PRO A 204 -11.23 3.74 -7.72
N ALA A 205 -12.28 3.38 -6.99
CA ALA A 205 -13.32 4.28 -6.51
C ALA A 205 -13.90 3.75 -5.20
N TRP A 206 -14.29 4.63 -4.28
CA TRP A 206 -15.13 4.23 -3.16
C TRP A 206 -16.51 3.76 -3.62
N HIS A 207 -17.22 3.02 -2.77
CA HIS A 207 -18.59 2.52 -3.02
C HIS A 207 -19.61 3.61 -3.43
N ASP A 208 -19.29 4.87 -3.19
CA ASP A 208 -20.10 6.06 -3.50
C ASP A 208 -19.48 6.97 -4.59
N ASP A 209 -18.58 6.43 -5.42
CA ASP A 209 -17.94 7.09 -6.57
C ASP A 209 -17.12 8.35 -6.23
N ARG A 210 -16.70 8.53 -4.97
CA ARG A 210 -15.91 9.70 -4.55
C ARG A 210 -14.47 9.74 -5.06
N GLY A 211 -14.06 8.75 -5.85
CA GLY A 211 -12.73 8.65 -6.43
C GLY A 211 -11.84 7.63 -5.72
N ASN A 212 -10.60 7.55 -6.19
CA ASN A 212 -9.66 6.52 -5.80
C ASN A 212 -8.98 6.85 -4.47
N HIS A 213 -8.45 5.82 -3.81
CA HIS A 213 -7.50 6.00 -2.71
C HIS A 213 -6.46 4.89 -2.72
N SER A 214 -5.24 5.25 -2.29
CA SER A 214 -4.09 4.35 -2.27
C SER A 214 -3.39 4.46 -0.92
N TRP A 215 -2.97 3.32 -0.38
CA TRP A 215 -2.28 3.22 0.91
C TRP A 215 -1.31 2.04 0.91
N VAL A 216 -0.78 1.70 2.09
CA VAL A 216 0.26 0.66 2.24
C VAL A 216 -0.18 -0.43 3.19
N GLU A 217 0.18 -1.66 2.87
CA GLU A 217 0.04 -2.81 3.75
C GLU A 217 1.40 -3.36 4.16
N VAL A 218 1.55 -3.72 5.43
CA VAL A 218 2.75 -4.32 6.00
C VAL A 218 2.45 -5.71 6.57
N TRP A 219 3.37 -6.64 6.38
CA TRP A 219 3.21 -8.01 6.86
C TRP A 219 3.93 -8.21 8.20
N ILE A 220 3.20 -8.69 9.21
CA ILE A 220 3.74 -8.98 10.53
C ILE A 220 3.24 -10.36 10.97
N GLY A 221 4.15 -11.31 11.05
CA GLY A 221 3.90 -12.61 11.70
C GLY A 221 2.71 -13.39 11.14
N GLY A 222 2.49 -13.34 9.82
CA GLY A 222 1.40 -14.07 9.15
C GLY A 222 0.16 -13.23 8.84
N ARG A 223 0.12 -11.96 9.26
CA ARG A 223 -1.02 -11.06 9.04
C ARG A 223 -0.60 -9.78 8.33
N TRP A 224 -1.48 -9.31 7.44
CA TRP A 224 -1.42 -7.99 6.83
C TRP A 224 -2.09 -6.93 7.70
N TYR A 225 -1.40 -5.81 7.89
CA TYR A 225 -1.89 -4.59 8.53
C TYR A 225 -1.82 -3.44 7.54
N PHE A 226 -2.77 -2.51 7.55
CA PHE A 226 -2.66 -1.30 6.72
C PHE A 226 -2.09 -0.11 7.51
N THR A 227 -1.48 0.83 6.78
CA THR A 227 -0.94 2.10 7.27
C THR A 227 -0.94 3.14 6.14
N GLU A 228 -0.71 4.40 6.49
CA GLU A 228 -0.65 5.53 5.55
C GLU A 228 0.63 6.35 5.75
N TYR A 229 0.91 7.22 4.77
CA TYR A 229 2.00 8.20 4.84
C TYR A 229 1.83 9.16 6.03
N TYR A 230 0.59 9.50 6.35
CA TYR A 230 0.21 10.21 7.58
C TYR A 230 -0.46 9.22 8.54
N PRO A 231 0.32 8.47 9.34
CA PRO A 231 -0.17 7.34 10.12
C PRO A 231 -1.01 7.79 11.33
N SER A 232 -2.14 7.13 11.59
CA SER A 232 -2.84 7.15 12.89
C SER A 232 -2.61 5.86 13.71
N GLY A 233 -1.82 4.94 13.16
CA GLY A 233 -1.52 3.62 13.72
C GLY A 233 -1.77 2.51 12.71
N LEU A 234 -1.35 1.30 13.03
CA LEU A 234 -1.66 0.13 12.20
C LEU A 234 -3.13 -0.25 12.30
N ASP A 235 -3.76 -0.54 11.17
CA ASP A 235 -5.20 -0.81 11.05
C ASP A 235 -6.09 0.35 11.54
N HIS A 236 -5.56 1.57 11.54
CA HIS A 236 -6.28 2.80 11.86
C HIS A 236 -6.11 3.79 10.70
N ALA A 237 -7.24 4.24 10.13
CA ALA A 237 -7.30 5.28 9.12
C ALA A 237 -8.73 5.80 8.97
N TRP A 238 -8.86 7.04 8.50
CA TRP A 238 -10.13 7.70 8.21
C TRP A 238 -10.99 6.92 7.20
N PHE A 239 -10.35 6.21 6.26
CA PHE A 239 -11.04 5.50 5.19
C PHE A 239 -11.58 4.13 5.60
N LEU A 240 -11.30 3.63 6.82
CA LEU A 240 -11.64 2.24 7.20
C LEU A 240 -13.15 1.95 7.06
N SER A 241 -14.00 2.94 7.34
CA SER A 241 -15.45 2.82 7.16
C SER A 241 -15.87 2.65 5.71
N ASP A 242 -15.22 3.36 4.78
CA ASP A 242 -15.49 3.23 3.34
C ASP A 242 -14.91 1.92 2.79
N ALA A 243 -13.72 1.55 3.24
CA ALA A 243 -13.10 0.27 2.89
C ALA A 243 -13.94 -0.93 3.38
N GLY A 244 -14.62 -0.80 4.52
CA GLY A 244 -15.58 -1.77 5.02
C GLY A 244 -16.83 -1.97 4.15
N ARG A 245 -17.05 -1.11 3.15
CA ARG A 245 -18.15 -1.16 2.19
C ARG A 245 -17.70 -1.50 0.77
N ALA A 246 -16.44 -1.92 0.60
CA ALA A 246 -15.91 -2.35 -0.68
C ALA A 246 -16.78 -3.46 -1.31
N LEU A 247 -17.02 -3.35 -2.62
CA LEU A 247 -17.82 -4.32 -3.38
C LEU A 247 -16.91 -5.35 -4.05
N ASP A 248 -17.49 -6.49 -4.42
CA ASP A 248 -16.78 -7.55 -5.16
C ASP A 248 -16.78 -7.25 -6.66
N ASP A 249 -16.31 -6.05 -7.04
CA ASP A 249 -16.16 -5.62 -8.42
C ASP A 249 -14.84 -4.87 -8.65
N ARG A 250 -14.50 -4.65 -9.92
CA ARG A 250 -13.20 -4.05 -10.30
C ARG A 250 -13.08 -2.56 -9.93
N THR A 251 -14.20 -1.85 -9.84
CA THR A 251 -14.24 -0.39 -9.67
C THR A 251 -14.25 -0.02 -8.20
N HIS A 252 -14.96 -0.79 -7.37
CA HIS A 252 -15.20 -0.49 -5.95
C HIS A 252 -14.56 -1.52 -5.00
N GLY A 253 -13.85 -2.51 -5.55
CA GLY A 253 -13.08 -3.47 -4.79
C GLY A 253 -11.72 -2.90 -4.37
N ILE A 254 -11.16 -3.50 -3.32
CA ILE A 254 -9.82 -3.17 -2.82
C ILE A 254 -8.84 -4.23 -3.29
N PHE A 255 -7.77 -3.77 -3.92
CA PHE A 255 -6.73 -4.63 -4.44
C PHE A 255 -5.40 -4.30 -3.76
N ALA A 256 -4.55 -5.31 -3.59
CA ALA A 256 -3.17 -5.15 -3.15
C ALA A 256 -2.22 -5.74 -4.17
N VAL A 257 -1.11 -5.05 -4.45
CA VAL A 257 -0.15 -5.47 -5.47
C VAL A 257 0.61 -6.72 -5.05
N SER A 258 1.09 -7.47 -6.03
CA SER A 258 2.02 -8.58 -5.86
C SER A 258 3.06 -8.53 -6.95
N PHE A 259 4.33 -8.82 -6.63
CA PHE A 259 5.36 -8.95 -7.65
C PHE A 259 5.25 -10.28 -8.39
N ARG A 260 4.91 -11.35 -7.67
CA ARG A 260 4.61 -12.65 -8.26
C ARG A 260 3.24 -12.62 -8.96
N PRO A 261 3.08 -13.31 -10.09
CA PRO A 261 1.78 -13.49 -10.74
C PRO A 261 0.73 -14.10 -9.80
N THR A 262 -0.47 -13.52 -9.80
CA THR A 262 -1.62 -13.93 -8.97
C THR A 262 -2.76 -14.51 -9.80
N GLY A 263 -2.69 -14.39 -11.13
CA GLY A 263 -3.82 -14.63 -12.03
C GLY A 263 -4.75 -13.42 -12.19
N ASP A 264 -4.47 -12.33 -11.48
CA ASP A 264 -5.21 -11.07 -11.55
C ASP A 264 -4.26 -9.86 -11.56
N TRP A 265 -4.77 -8.65 -11.79
CA TRP A 265 -4.01 -7.40 -11.87
C TRP A 265 -4.51 -6.35 -10.88
N PHE A 266 -3.66 -5.39 -10.53
CA PHE A 266 -4.06 -4.22 -9.76
C PHE A 266 -4.71 -3.17 -10.69
N PRO A 267 -5.94 -2.69 -10.43
CA PRO A 267 -6.59 -1.66 -11.24
C PRO A 267 -5.95 -0.29 -11.07
N MET A 268 -5.11 0.10 -12.04
CA MET A 268 -4.46 1.41 -12.06
C MET A 268 -5.37 2.46 -12.71
N VAL A 269 -5.88 3.41 -11.93
CA VAL A 269 -6.76 4.49 -12.42
C VAL A 269 -6.10 5.46 -13.40
N TRP A 270 -4.77 5.50 -13.44
CA TRP A 270 -4.00 6.28 -14.41
C TRP A 270 -3.67 5.50 -15.70
N ASN A 271 -3.88 4.18 -15.71
CA ASN A 271 -3.58 3.31 -16.84
C ASN A 271 -4.48 2.06 -16.83
N GLU A 272 -5.77 2.27 -17.09
CA GLU A 272 -6.83 1.25 -16.97
C GLU A 272 -6.66 0.05 -17.91
N ARG A 273 -5.83 0.18 -18.95
CA ARG A 273 -5.57 -0.89 -19.94
C ARG A 273 -4.43 -1.82 -19.54
N SER A 274 -3.53 -1.37 -18.68
CA SER A 274 -2.37 -2.18 -18.28
C SER A 274 -2.79 -3.35 -17.39
N ARG A 275 -2.10 -4.47 -17.57
CA ARG A 275 -2.25 -5.71 -16.78
C ARG A 275 -0.91 -6.18 -16.21
N ASP A 276 0.11 -5.33 -16.29
CA ASP A 276 1.49 -5.69 -15.98
C ASP A 276 1.78 -5.72 -14.47
N VAL A 277 0.97 -5.03 -13.67
CA VAL A 277 1.05 -5.05 -12.20
C VAL A 277 0.06 -6.08 -11.67
N HIS A 278 0.57 -7.15 -11.07
CA HIS A 278 -0.30 -8.18 -10.50
C HIS A 278 -0.99 -7.70 -9.23
N GLY A 279 -2.21 -8.19 -8.99
CA GLY A 279 -3.04 -7.78 -7.87
C GLY A 279 -3.74 -8.96 -7.20
N VAL A 280 -4.10 -8.78 -5.94
CA VAL A 280 -4.96 -9.69 -5.18
C VAL A 280 -6.14 -8.87 -4.67
N ASP A 281 -7.35 -9.34 -4.92
CA ASP A 281 -8.55 -8.80 -4.27
C ASP A 281 -8.49 -9.08 -2.77
N VAL A 282 -8.53 -8.01 -1.98
CA VAL A 282 -8.50 -8.05 -0.52
C VAL A 282 -9.75 -7.39 0.10
N SER A 283 -10.79 -7.15 -0.70
CA SER A 283 -12.03 -6.48 -0.29
C SER A 283 -12.66 -7.15 0.93
N GLN A 284 -12.77 -8.48 0.93
CA GLN A 284 -13.34 -9.23 2.05
C GLN A 284 -12.58 -8.97 3.36
N ARG A 285 -11.25 -8.87 3.32
CA ARG A 285 -10.46 -8.60 4.53
C ARG A 285 -10.79 -7.22 5.12
N TYR A 286 -11.01 -6.20 4.29
CA TYR A 286 -11.40 -4.88 4.79
C TYR A 286 -12.82 -4.86 5.35
N ARG A 287 -13.77 -5.58 4.73
CA ARG A 287 -15.11 -5.80 5.30
C ARG A 287 -15.03 -6.46 6.68
N ASP A 288 -14.23 -7.50 6.82
CA ASP A 288 -14.06 -8.22 8.10
C ASP A 288 -13.37 -7.35 9.17
N LEU A 289 -12.36 -6.57 8.77
CA LEU A 289 -11.67 -5.63 9.66
C LEU A 289 -12.62 -4.55 10.18
N TYR A 290 -13.42 -3.94 9.30
CA TYR A 290 -14.38 -2.92 9.70
C TYR A 290 -15.50 -3.48 10.56
N ALA A 291 -16.05 -4.66 10.22
CA ALA A 291 -17.06 -5.31 11.06
C ALA A 291 -16.53 -5.60 12.48
N SER A 292 -15.28 -6.06 12.60
CA SER A 292 -14.64 -6.28 13.90
C SER A 292 -14.43 -4.97 14.67
N TYR A 293 -14.01 -3.90 13.96
CA TYR A 293 -13.84 -2.57 14.53
C TYR A 293 -15.16 -1.99 15.05
N GLU A 294 -16.22 -2.05 14.25
CA GLU A 294 -17.55 -1.56 14.62
C GLU A 294 -18.11 -2.31 15.84
N GLN A 295 -18.01 -3.65 15.85
CA GLN A 295 -18.41 -4.47 17.00
C GLN A 295 -17.66 -4.07 18.28
N ALA A 296 -16.35 -3.82 18.19
CA ALA A 296 -15.55 -3.38 19.33
C ALA A 296 -16.00 -1.99 19.84
N LEU A 297 -16.30 -1.05 18.95
CA LEU A 297 -16.79 0.28 19.33
C LEU A 297 -18.17 0.23 19.98
N VAL A 298 -19.08 -0.58 19.44
CA VAL A 298 -20.43 -0.79 20.00
C VAL A 298 -20.34 -1.43 21.37
N ALA A 299 -19.50 -2.47 21.54
CA ALA A 299 -19.31 -3.14 22.82
C ALA A 299 -18.76 -2.24 23.92
N GLN A 300 -17.94 -1.24 23.58
CA GLN A 300 -17.44 -0.25 24.53
C GLN A 300 -18.50 0.76 24.98
N GLY A 301 -19.59 0.92 24.22
CA GLY A 301 -20.67 1.87 24.53
C GLY A 301 -20.25 3.35 24.48
N ARG A 302 -19.04 3.66 23.99
CA ARG A 302 -18.45 5.00 23.94
C ARG A 302 -18.82 5.80 22.69
N HIS A 303 -19.47 5.19 21.71
CA HIS A 303 -19.80 5.82 20.43
C HIS A 303 -21.31 5.91 20.22
N THR A 304 -21.74 6.86 19.41
CA THR A 304 -23.13 7.01 18.96
C THR A 304 -23.16 7.33 17.47
N THR A 305 -24.30 7.07 16.83
CA THR A 305 -24.48 7.36 15.40
C THR A 305 -24.72 8.84 15.20
N VAL A 306 -23.92 9.45 14.34
CA VAL A 306 -24.13 10.81 13.83
C VAL A 306 -24.50 10.73 12.37
N THR A 307 -25.67 11.26 12.03
CA THR A 307 -26.16 11.32 10.64
C THR A 307 -25.88 12.69 10.08
N PHE A 308 -25.31 12.78 8.88
CA PHE A 308 -25.14 14.04 8.16
C PHE A 308 -26.07 14.07 6.95
N VAL A 309 -26.87 15.12 6.83
CA VAL A 309 -27.79 15.34 5.71
C VAL A 309 -27.52 16.71 5.09
N MET A 310 -27.58 16.78 3.77
CA MET A 310 -27.32 18.00 3.03
C MET A 310 -28.57 18.42 2.26
N TYR A 311 -28.97 19.68 2.41
CA TYR A 311 -30.06 20.30 1.65
C TYR A 311 -29.55 21.50 0.84
N ASP A 312 -30.34 21.95 -0.14
CA ASP A 312 -29.98 23.12 -0.93
C ASP A 312 -29.94 24.41 -0.08
N SER A 313 -30.77 24.51 0.96
CA SER A 313 -30.91 25.65 1.85
C SER A 313 -31.71 25.29 3.11
N ALA A 314 -31.58 26.08 4.17
CA ALA A 314 -32.33 25.89 5.42
C ALA A 314 -33.85 25.98 5.23
N ALA A 315 -34.33 26.77 4.27
CA ALA A 315 -35.75 26.91 3.98
C ALA A 315 -36.40 25.63 3.41
N HIS A 316 -35.60 24.70 2.90
CA HIS A 316 -36.09 23.48 2.27
C HIS A 316 -35.69 22.20 3.04
N GLU A 317 -35.21 22.34 4.27
CA GLU A 317 -34.87 21.22 5.13
C GLU A 317 -36.05 20.24 5.28
N GLY A 318 -35.75 18.94 5.32
CA GLY A 318 -36.73 17.86 5.41
C GLY A 318 -37.39 17.46 4.10
N ARG A 319 -37.19 18.20 3.00
CA ARG A 319 -37.75 17.86 1.69
C ARG A 319 -36.84 16.96 0.88
N SER A 320 -37.37 15.83 0.40
CA SER A 320 -36.59 14.88 -0.41
C SER A 320 -36.04 15.52 -1.69
N ASP A 321 -36.83 16.36 -2.38
CA ASP A 321 -36.43 17.02 -3.62
C ASP A 321 -35.35 18.11 -3.44
N ALA A 322 -35.14 18.56 -2.20
CA ALA A 322 -34.13 19.55 -1.85
C ALA A 322 -32.81 18.95 -1.35
N ARG A 323 -32.72 17.62 -1.23
CA ARG A 323 -31.46 16.97 -0.84
C ARG A 323 -30.37 17.21 -1.86
N VAL A 324 -29.14 17.38 -1.39
CA VAL A 324 -27.97 17.58 -2.24
C VAL A 324 -26.95 16.48 -2.01
N ALA A 325 -26.45 15.90 -3.10
CA ALA A 325 -25.31 15.00 -3.03
C ALA A 325 -24.02 15.81 -2.93
N ALA A 326 -23.32 15.70 -1.81
CA ALA A 326 -22.10 16.45 -1.51
C ALA A 326 -21.09 15.53 -0.80
N ASN A 327 -19.81 15.77 -1.05
CA ASN A 327 -18.75 15.12 -0.28
C ASN A 327 -18.61 15.83 1.06
N VAL A 328 -18.58 15.06 2.13
CA VAL A 328 -18.46 15.55 3.50
C VAL A 328 -17.39 14.75 4.22
N ASP A 329 -16.44 15.46 4.82
CA ASP A 329 -15.40 14.88 5.67
C ASP A 329 -15.66 15.29 7.13
N VAL A 330 -15.42 14.38 8.07
CA VAL A 330 -15.61 14.62 9.51
C VAL A 330 -14.27 14.59 10.24
N PHE A 331 -14.03 15.60 11.07
CA PHE A 331 -12.78 15.81 11.80
C PHE A 331 -13.01 15.89 13.32
N CYS A 332 -12.04 15.37 14.09
CA CYS A 332 -11.91 15.61 15.53
C CYS A 332 -10.58 16.34 15.76
N GLY A 333 -10.64 17.66 15.90
CA GLY A 333 -9.43 18.49 15.86
C GLY A 333 -8.79 18.46 14.46
N ALA A 334 -7.52 18.04 14.38
CA ALA A 334 -6.80 17.91 13.11
C ALA A 334 -6.94 16.52 12.46
N GLU A 335 -7.46 15.53 13.20
CA GLU A 335 -7.58 14.15 12.72
C GLU A 335 -8.89 13.96 11.94
N GLN A 336 -8.80 13.42 10.73
CA GLN A 336 -9.97 13.01 9.97
C GLN A 336 -10.47 11.67 10.51
N MET A 337 -11.75 11.62 10.84
CA MET A 337 -12.41 10.46 11.45
C MET A 337 -13.18 9.63 10.41
N GLY A 338 -13.48 10.23 9.27
CA GLY A 338 -14.18 9.60 8.16
C GLY A 338 -14.60 10.61 7.10
N GLY A 339 -15.29 10.12 6.09
CA GLY A 339 -15.95 10.93 5.08
C GLY A 339 -17.01 10.13 4.34
N GLY A 340 -17.74 10.78 3.45
CA GLY A 340 -18.76 10.12 2.64
C GLY A 340 -19.47 11.08 1.70
N ARG A 341 -20.29 10.52 0.81
CA ARG A 341 -21.20 11.29 -0.03
C ARG A 341 -22.61 11.29 0.55
N THR A 342 -23.20 12.47 0.74
CA THR A 342 -24.62 12.57 1.11
C THR A 342 -25.50 12.14 -0.05
N ALA A 343 -26.68 11.59 0.25
CA ALA A 343 -27.63 11.21 -0.79
C ALA A 343 -28.38 12.42 -1.36
N GLY A 344 -28.64 12.40 -2.66
CA GLY A 344 -29.29 13.44 -3.45
C GLY A 344 -30.82 13.27 -3.57
N PRO A 345 -31.48 14.04 -4.45
CA PRO A 345 -32.92 14.23 -4.41
C PRO A 345 -33.75 13.03 -4.90
N ARG A 346 -33.09 12.05 -5.54
CA ARG A 346 -33.72 10.84 -6.07
C ARG A 346 -33.52 9.60 -5.18
N GLN A 347 -32.77 9.73 -4.09
CA GLN A 347 -32.49 8.65 -3.15
C GLN A 347 -33.48 8.68 -1.98
N ASP A 348 -33.80 7.50 -1.44
CA ASP A 348 -34.72 7.32 -0.32
C ASP A 348 -34.31 8.18 0.89
N MET A 349 -35.28 8.72 1.63
CA MET A 349 -35.00 9.60 2.77
C MET A 349 -34.27 8.90 3.93
N ASN A 350 -34.31 7.58 4.00
CA ASN A 350 -33.56 6.79 4.98
C ASN A 350 -32.10 6.52 4.55
N ASP A 351 -31.78 6.73 3.27
CA ASP A 351 -30.41 6.72 2.77
C ASP A 351 -29.71 8.00 3.21
N ALA A 352 -28.86 7.90 4.23
CA ALA A 352 -28.20 9.05 4.83
C ALA A 352 -26.78 8.67 5.23
N LEU A 353 -25.88 9.65 5.11
CA LEU A 353 -24.49 9.50 5.49
C LEU A 353 -24.40 9.39 7.02
N ARG A 354 -23.81 8.30 7.51
CA ARG A 354 -23.75 7.98 8.93
C ARG A 354 -22.32 7.68 9.36
N PHE A 355 -21.97 8.20 10.53
CA PHE A 355 -20.70 8.01 11.19
C PHE A 355 -20.93 7.44 12.59
N LEU A 356 -20.00 6.60 13.05
CA LEU A 356 -19.95 6.16 14.44
C LEU A 356 -18.88 6.98 15.16
N LEU A 357 -19.31 7.97 15.96
CA LEU A 357 -18.43 8.97 16.59
C LEU A 357 -18.44 8.84 18.11
N GLU A 358 -17.31 9.16 18.75
CA GLU A 358 -17.14 9.04 20.19
C GLU A 358 -17.97 10.13 20.92
N LYS A 359 -18.63 9.72 22.00
CA LYS A 359 -19.43 10.59 22.86
C LYS A 359 -18.55 11.57 23.64
N GLY A 360 -19.09 12.74 23.94
CA GLY A 360 -18.42 13.79 24.71
C GLY A 360 -17.34 14.55 23.94
N LYS A 361 -17.31 14.45 22.61
CA LYS A 361 -16.37 15.16 21.74
C LYS A 361 -17.09 16.10 20.78
N SER A 362 -16.35 17.10 20.29
CA SER A 362 -16.80 18.02 19.25
C SER A 362 -16.19 17.63 17.91
N TYR A 363 -17.03 17.60 16.87
CA TYR A 363 -16.65 17.21 15.53
C TYR A 363 -16.98 18.30 14.52
N THR A 364 -16.08 18.50 13.56
CA THR A 364 -16.24 19.45 12.46
C THR A 364 -16.50 18.68 11.17
N PHE A 365 -17.64 18.95 10.54
CA PHE A 365 -18.02 18.44 9.22
C PHE A 365 -17.67 19.49 8.18
N ARG A 366 -16.81 19.11 7.23
CA ARG A 366 -16.29 20.00 6.19
C ARG A 366 -16.80 19.55 4.82
N TYR A 367 -17.29 20.49 4.03
CA TYR A 367 -17.76 20.25 2.66
C TYR A 367 -17.55 21.50 1.79
N GLU A 368 -17.66 21.33 0.47
CA GLU A 368 -17.60 22.43 -0.49
C GLU A 368 -19.02 22.95 -0.79
N ASN A 369 -19.23 24.27 -0.69
CA ASN A 369 -20.52 24.90 -1.00
C ASN A 369 -20.70 25.19 -2.50
N ALA A 370 -21.84 25.75 -2.91
CA ALA A 370 -22.14 26.06 -4.31
C ALA A 370 -21.15 27.04 -4.98
N ARG A 371 -20.34 27.77 -4.20
CA ARG A 371 -19.32 28.71 -4.69
C ARG A 371 -17.93 28.08 -4.80
N GLY A 372 -17.78 26.79 -4.48
CA GLY A 372 -16.47 26.14 -4.41
C GLY A 372 -15.69 26.47 -3.13
N GLU A 373 -16.34 27.07 -2.12
CA GLU A 373 -15.69 27.47 -0.88
C GLU A 373 -15.86 26.38 0.18
N THR A 374 -14.80 26.13 0.96
CA THR A 374 -14.85 25.25 2.13
C THR A 374 -15.80 25.81 3.19
N THR A 375 -16.78 25.02 3.58
CA THR A 375 -17.77 25.32 4.62
C THR A 375 -17.67 24.28 5.74
N GLU A 376 -17.86 24.72 6.98
CA GLU A 376 -17.74 23.88 8.17
C GLU A 376 -18.99 23.97 9.06
N VAL A 377 -19.43 22.83 9.57
CA VAL A 377 -20.48 22.72 10.59
C VAL A 377 -19.90 21.95 11.77
N THR A 378 -20.00 22.50 12.97
CA THR A 378 -19.49 21.85 14.19
C THR A 378 -20.65 21.34 15.03
N ALA A 379 -20.52 20.12 15.57
CA ALA A 379 -21.51 19.52 16.46
C ALA A 379 -20.84 18.84 17.65
N GLU A 380 -21.43 19.01 18.84
CA GLU A 380 -21.08 18.25 20.02
C GLU A 380 -21.85 16.93 20.04
N VAL A 381 -21.14 15.82 20.20
CA VAL A 381 -21.72 14.47 20.18
C VAL A 381 -22.02 14.05 21.62
N GLY A 382 -23.29 14.08 21.99
CA GLY A 382 -23.79 13.58 23.28
C GLY A 382 -24.02 12.07 23.31
N ASP A 383 -24.80 11.59 24.28
CA ASP A 383 -25.08 10.16 24.42
C ASP A 383 -26.06 9.61 23.37
N ALA A 384 -26.98 10.45 22.90
CA ALA A 384 -28.01 10.07 21.94
C ALA A 384 -27.53 10.26 20.48
N PRO A 385 -28.05 9.48 19.52
CA PRO A 385 -27.82 9.75 18.10
C PRO A 385 -28.24 11.16 17.72
N LEU A 386 -27.51 11.80 16.80
CA LEU A 386 -27.79 13.17 16.37
C LEU A 386 -27.74 13.31 14.85
N THR A 387 -28.53 14.24 14.32
CA THR A 387 -28.50 14.61 12.89
C THR A 387 -27.89 16.00 12.75
N VAL A 388 -26.84 16.11 11.94
CA VAL A 388 -26.22 17.37 11.54
C VAL A 388 -26.69 17.71 10.12
N THR A 389 -27.15 18.94 9.94
CA THR A 389 -27.62 19.42 8.64
C THR A 389 -26.61 20.40 8.04
N GLY A 390 -26.20 20.14 6.81
CA GLY A 390 -25.44 21.07 5.97
C GLY A 390 -26.32 21.73 4.91
N TYR A 391 -25.91 22.91 4.46
CA TYR A 391 -26.61 23.68 3.43
C TYR A 391 -25.66 24.07 2.30
N MET A 392 -26.12 23.87 1.06
CA MET A 392 -25.30 24.10 -0.13
C MET A 392 -25.23 25.58 -0.55
N ARG A 393 -26.28 26.36 -0.25
CA ARG A 393 -26.39 27.78 -0.61
C ARG A 393 -25.97 28.74 0.50
#